data_AF-A0A257N6X5-F1
#
_entry.id   AF-A0A257N6X5-F1
#
_cell.length_a   1.000
_cell.length_b   1.000
_cell.length_c   1.000
_cell.angle_alpha   90.00
_cell.angle_beta   90.00
_cell.angle_gamma   90.00
#
_symmetry.space_group_name_H-M   'P 1'
#
loop_
_entity.id
_entity.type
_entity.pdbx_description
1 polymer ?
#
loop_
_entity_poly.entity_id
_entity_poly.type
_entity_poly.pdbx_seq_one_letter_code
_entity_poly.pdbx_strand_id
1 'polypeptide(L)'
;MLLNLSIIDLAVVKSLNLDLEKGMSVLTGETGAGKSILLTALGLALGDRADSGYVRPECKRAEVNLEFDLSDAPGAQQWLKENELDDEQHCLIRRIVNQDGRSKAYINNRPVTLQFLQELSEKLVEIHG
;
A
#
# COMPACT_ATOMS: atom_id res chain seq x y z
N MET A 1 -8.17 8.48 5.19
CA MET A 1 -7.10 9.29 4.60
C MET A 1 -5.78 8.55 4.70
N LEU A 2 -4.97 8.53 3.65
CA LEU A 2 -3.61 7.99 3.71
C LEU A 2 -2.71 8.93 4.55
N LEU A 3 -2.12 8.41 5.62
CA LEU A 3 -1.21 9.13 6.51
C LEU A 3 0.26 8.92 6.15
N ASN A 4 0.62 7.68 5.82
CA ASN A 4 2.00 7.30 5.55
C ASN A 4 2.09 6.30 4.40
N LEU A 5 3.14 6.45 3.59
CA LEU A 5 3.60 5.47 2.62
C LEU A 5 5.08 5.19 2.84
N SER A 6 5.41 3.93 3.11
CA SER A 6 6.79 3.47 3.26
C SER A 6 7.11 2.38 2.23
N ILE A 7 8.27 2.49 1.60
CA ILE A 7 8.79 1.56 0.59
C ILE A 7 10.16 1.07 1.02
N ILE A 8 10.41 -0.23 0.87
CA ILE A 8 11.74 -0.85 1.03
C ILE A 8 12.02 -1.72 -0.20
N ASP A 9 13.17 -1.51 -0.82
CA ASP A 9 13.72 -2.33 -1.91
C ASP A 9 12.78 -2.57 -3.10
N LEU A 10 12.03 -1.55 -3.51
CA LEU A 10 11.10 -1.59 -4.65
C LEU A 10 11.72 -0.90 -5.88
N ALA A 11 11.88 -1.63 -6.98
CA ALA A 11 12.48 -1.15 -8.23
C ALA A 11 13.81 -0.41 -7.97
N VAL A 12 13.89 0.89 -8.25
CA VAL A 12 15.09 1.70 -7.99
C VAL A 12 15.16 2.26 -6.56
N VAL A 13 14.07 2.21 -5.81
CA VAL A 13 13.96 2.77 -4.46
C VAL A 13 14.48 1.77 -3.43
N LYS A 14 15.57 2.13 -2.76
CA LYS A 14 16.08 1.37 -1.60
C LYS A 14 15.19 1.55 -0.37
N SER A 15 14.87 2.79 -0.06
CA SER A 15 14.00 3.15 1.06
C SER A 15 13.36 4.50 0.78
N LEU A 16 12.06 4.61 1.04
CA LEU A 16 11.33 5.86 1.03
C LEU A 16 10.33 5.83 2.17
N ASN A 17 10.21 6.94 2.88
CA ASN A 17 9.17 7.15 3.88
C ASN A 17 8.53 8.50 3.60
N LEU A 18 7.23 8.52 3.36
CA LEU A 18 6.47 9.71 2.99
C LEU A 18 5.27 9.87 3.91
N ASP A 19 5.31 10.90 4.73
CA ASP A 19 4.18 11.33 5.55
C ASP A 19 3.31 12.32 4.75
N LEU A 20 1.99 12.17 4.87
CA LEU A 20 0.99 12.96 4.17
C LEU A 20 0.10 13.67 5.19
N GLU A 21 -0.17 14.94 4.93
CA GLU A 21 -1.05 15.76 5.75
C GLU A 21 -2.44 15.87 5.14
N LYS A 22 -3.42 16.22 5.98
CA LYS A 22 -4.83 16.32 5.57
C LYS A 22 -4.99 17.41 4.51
N GLY A 23 -5.76 17.10 3.47
CA GLY A 23 -6.05 18.01 2.38
C GLY A 23 -5.47 17.50 1.06
N MET A 24 -4.87 18.39 0.28
CA MET A 24 -4.38 18.08 -1.07
C MET A 24 -2.85 18.00 -1.07
N SER A 25 -2.33 16.81 -1.34
CA SER A 25 -0.90 16.60 -1.58
C SER A 25 -0.62 16.58 -3.08
N VAL A 26 0.32 17.41 -3.52
CA VAL A 26 0.73 17.48 -4.93
C VAL A 26 2.13 16.93 -5.07
N LEU A 27 2.27 15.86 -5.85
CA LEU A 27 3.56 15.30 -6.23
C LEU A 27 3.99 15.78 -7.60
N THR A 28 5.13 16.46 -7.62
CA THR A 28 5.81 16.93 -8.83
C THR A 28 7.17 16.24 -8.97
N GLY A 29 7.69 16.14 -10.20
CA GLY A 29 9.03 15.63 -10.44
C GLY A 29 9.52 15.97 -11.84
N GLU A 30 10.83 15.92 -12.04
CA GLU A 30 11.48 16.28 -13.31
C GLU A 30 11.37 15.15 -14.36
N THR A 31 11.57 13.90 -13.96
CA THR A 31 11.77 12.77 -14.88
C THR A 31 10.68 11.69 -14.83
N GLY A 32 9.54 11.95 -14.17
CA GLY A 32 8.39 11.04 -14.10
C GLY A 32 8.62 9.77 -13.26
N ALA A 33 9.84 9.24 -13.21
CA ALA A 33 10.20 7.99 -12.53
C ALA A 33 9.77 7.98 -11.06
N GLY A 34 10.07 9.04 -10.29
CA GLY A 34 9.70 9.12 -8.88
C GLY A 34 8.19 9.07 -8.64
N LYS A 35 7.41 9.77 -9.47
CA LYS A 35 5.94 9.76 -9.40
C LYS A 35 5.37 8.41 -9.80
N SER A 36 5.85 7.83 -10.90
CA SER A 36 5.41 6.51 -11.37
C SER A 36 5.68 5.43 -10.33
N ILE A 37 6.84 5.44 -9.68
CA ILE A 37 7.18 4.46 -8.64
C ILE A 37 6.23 4.56 -7.44
N LEU A 38 5.83 5.78 -7.05
CA LEU A 38 4.87 5.96 -5.96
C LEU A 38 3.48 5.44 -6.32
N LEU A 39 3.01 5.67 -7.56
CA LEU A 39 1.76 5.10 -8.05
C LEU A 39 1.84 3.57 -8.12
N THR A 40 2.96 3.00 -8.59
CA THR A 40 3.19 1.56 -8.59
C THR A 40 3.17 0.99 -7.17
N ALA A 41 3.81 1.67 -6.21
CA ALA A 41 3.82 1.23 -4.82
C ALA A 41 2.42 1.24 -4.21
N LEU A 42 1.65 2.31 -4.44
CA LEU A 42 0.26 2.42 -4.01
C LEU A 42 -0.60 1.30 -4.62
N GLY A 43 -0.57 1.13 -5.94
CA GLY A 43 -1.33 0.08 -6.61
C GLY A 43 -0.97 -1.31 -6.10
N LEU A 44 0.33 -1.61 -5.96
CA LEU A 44 0.83 -2.88 -5.43
C LEU A 44 0.32 -3.16 -4.01
N ALA A 45 0.37 -2.14 -3.14
CA ALA A 45 -0.12 -2.24 -1.77
C ALA A 45 -1.65 -2.34 -1.68
N LEU A 46 -2.37 -1.80 -2.65
CA LEU A 46 -3.85 -1.82 -2.74
C LEU A 46 -4.38 -3.02 -3.54
N GLY A 47 -3.52 -3.96 -3.89
CA GLY A 47 -3.92 -5.25 -4.41
C GLY A 47 -3.71 -5.46 -5.91
N ASP A 48 -2.93 -4.61 -6.58
CA ASP A 48 -2.44 -4.94 -7.91
C ASP A 48 -1.60 -6.22 -7.90
N ARG A 49 -1.52 -6.84 -9.08
CA ARG A 49 -0.67 -8.01 -9.29
C ARG A 49 0.78 -7.66 -9.00
N ALA A 50 1.40 -8.48 -8.16
CA ALA A 50 2.82 -8.42 -7.89
C ALA A 50 3.60 -9.07 -9.04
N ASP A 51 4.66 -8.42 -9.47
CA ASP A 51 5.68 -8.95 -10.37
C ASP A 51 7.03 -9.01 -9.63
N SER A 52 7.80 -10.09 -9.81
CA SER A 52 9.14 -10.21 -9.21
C SER A 52 10.11 -9.11 -9.65
N GLY A 53 9.89 -8.52 -10.83
CA GLY A 53 10.64 -7.38 -11.35
C GLY A 53 10.46 -6.09 -10.53
N TYR A 54 9.49 -6.04 -9.63
CA TYR A 54 9.39 -4.95 -8.64
C TYR A 54 10.41 -5.09 -7.52
N VAL A 55 11.02 -6.25 -7.31
CA VAL A 55 12.07 -6.40 -6.29
C VAL A 55 13.36 -5.78 -6.82
N ARG A 56 13.92 -4.85 -6.06
CA ARG A 56 15.19 -4.19 -6.38
C ARG A 56 16.29 -5.25 -6.62
N PRO A 57 17.18 -5.06 -7.63
CA PRO A 57 18.26 -6.01 -7.90
C PRO A 57 19.11 -6.29 -6.66
N GLU A 58 19.54 -7.54 -6.52
CA GLU A 58 20.29 -8.08 -5.38
C GLU A 58 19.54 -8.09 -4.03
N CYS A 59 18.25 -7.71 -4.00
CA CYS A 59 17.41 -7.79 -2.81
C CYS A 59 16.52 -9.05 -2.86
N LYS A 60 16.23 -9.62 -1.67
CA LYS A 60 15.43 -10.84 -1.54
C LYS A 60 13.92 -10.59 -1.64
N ARG A 61 13.48 -9.37 -1.29
CA ARG A 61 12.08 -8.96 -1.25
C ARG A 61 11.95 -7.44 -1.33
N ALA A 62 10.82 -6.97 -1.83
CA ALA A 62 10.34 -5.61 -1.68
C ALA A 62 9.21 -5.56 -0.66
N GLU A 63 9.03 -4.40 -0.02
CA GLU A 63 7.96 -4.16 0.94
C GLU A 63 7.35 -2.77 0.72
N VAL A 64 6.02 -2.71 0.75
CA VAL A 64 5.27 -1.47 0.75
C VAL A 64 4.29 -1.49 1.91
N ASN A 65 4.31 -0.43 2.71
CA ASN A 65 3.42 -0.22 3.85
C ASN A 65 2.62 1.05 3.64
N LEU A 66 1.32 0.98 3.95
CA LEU A 66 0.43 2.13 3.97
C LEU A 66 -0.24 2.21 5.35
N GLU A 67 -0.37 3.43 5.85
CA GLU A 67 -1.15 3.72 7.04
C GLU A 67 -2.30 4.64 6.69
N PHE A 68 -3.50 4.28 7.13
CA PHE A 68 -4.71 5.06 6.94
C PHE A 68 -5.33 5.45 8.27
N ASP A 69 -5.74 6.72 8.35
CA ASP A 69 -6.76 7.20 9.27
C ASP A 69 -8.14 6.90 8.68
N LEU A 70 -8.99 6.22 9.43
CA LEU A 70 -10.33 5.82 9.03
C LEU A 70 -11.44 6.71 9.60
N SER A 71 -11.15 7.79 10.34
CA SER A 71 -12.17 8.65 10.96
C SER A 71 -13.27 9.08 9.95
N ASP A 72 -12.88 9.37 8.71
CA ASP A 72 -13.77 9.79 7.62
C ASP A 72 -14.15 8.64 6.64
N ALA A 73 -13.92 7.38 7.01
CA ALA A 73 -14.13 6.19 6.16
C ALA A 73 -14.95 5.08 6.85
N PRO A 74 -16.23 5.34 7.22
CA PRO A 74 -17.05 4.40 7.98
C PRO A 74 -17.28 3.05 7.26
N GLY A 75 -17.33 3.05 5.92
CA GLY A 75 -17.46 1.82 5.13
C GLY A 75 -16.25 0.88 5.26
N ALA A 76 -15.04 1.44 5.32
CA ALA A 76 -13.82 0.66 5.55
C ALA A 76 -13.76 0.14 6.99
N GLN A 77 -14.12 0.97 7.99
CA GLN A 77 -14.20 0.53 9.38
C GLN A 77 -15.18 -0.64 9.56
N GLN A 78 -16.37 -0.56 8.95
CA GLN A 78 -17.38 -1.60 9.05
C GLN A 78 -16.89 -2.91 8.41
N TRP A 79 -16.31 -2.84 7.21
CA TRP A 79 -15.76 -4.02 6.54
C TRP A 79 -14.64 -4.68 7.36
N LEU A 80 -13.76 -3.88 7.97
CA LEU A 80 -12.69 -4.41 8.84
C LEU A 80 -13.29 -5.15 10.06
N LYS A 81 -14.31 -4.59 10.71
CA LYS A 81 -15.00 -5.24 11.85
C LYS A 81 -15.66 -6.55 11.45
N GLU A 82 -16.37 -6.57 10.32
CA GLU A 82 -17.07 -7.76 9.80
C GLU A 82 -16.11 -8.91 9.47
N ASN A 83 -14.87 -8.59 9.10
CA ASN A 83 -13.85 -9.56 8.75
C ASN A 83 -12.85 -9.83 9.87
N GLU A 84 -13.11 -9.34 11.09
CA GLU A 84 -12.20 -9.47 12.23
C GLU A 84 -10.79 -8.99 11.88
N LEU A 85 -10.68 -7.76 11.37
CA LEU A 85 -9.43 -7.09 10.98
C LEU A 85 -9.34 -5.66 11.54
N ASP A 86 -10.30 -5.22 12.36
CA ASP A 86 -10.37 -3.87 12.89
C ASP A 86 -9.25 -3.54 13.89
N ASP A 87 -8.84 -2.28 13.88
CA ASP A 87 -7.85 -1.68 14.79
C ASP A 87 -8.24 -0.21 15.05
N GLU A 88 -9.26 -0.03 15.89
CA GLU A 88 -9.85 1.27 16.20
C GLU A 88 -10.24 2.09 14.94
N GLN A 89 -9.57 3.23 14.72
CA GLN A 89 -9.75 4.09 13.55
C GLN A 89 -8.53 4.06 12.63
N HIS A 90 -7.67 3.05 12.75
CA HIS A 90 -6.47 2.92 11.95
C HIS A 90 -6.52 1.67 11.07
N CYS A 91 -5.85 1.76 9.93
CA CYS A 91 -5.61 0.61 9.07
C CYS A 91 -4.18 0.62 8.54
N LEU A 92 -3.46 -0.46 8.86
CA LEU A 92 -2.13 -0.75 8.36
C LEU A 92 -2.23 -1.81 7.28
N ILE A 93 -1.86 -1.44 6.06
CA ILE A 93 -1.73 -2.38 4.94
C ILE A 93 -0.24 -2.63 4.71
N ARG A 94 0.15 -3.90 4.63
CA ARG A 94 1.52 -4.30 4.32
C ARG A 94 1.53 -5.31 3.18
N ARG A 95 2.30 -5.00 2.15
CA ARG A 95 2.51 -5.86 0.99
C ARG A 95 3.99 -6.24 0.88
N ILE A 96 4.26 -7.53 0.81
CA ILE A 96 5.62 -8.07 0.62
C ILE A 96 5.64 -8.84 -0.69
N VAL A 97 6.64 -8.57 -1.54
CA VAL A 97 6.89 -9.30 -2.79
C VAL A 97 8.28 -9.91 -2.70
N ASN A 98 8.39 -11.23 -2.84
CA ASN A 98 9.68 -11.92 -2.86
C ASN A 98 10.23 -11.97 -4.29
N GLN A 99 11.54 -12.11 -4.40
CA GLN A 99 12.24 -12.21 -5.69
C GLN A 99 11.79 -13.43 -6.52
N ASP A 100 11.20 -14.44 -5.89
CA ASP A 100 10.62 -15.62 -6.56
C ASP A 100 9.18 -15.39 -7.07
N GLY A 101 8.67 -14.16 -6.99
CA GLY A 101 7.33 -13.77 -7.45
C GLY A 101 6.21 -14.02 -6.44
N ARG A 102 6.45 -14.73 -5.34
CA ARG A 102 5.43 -14.93 -4.31
C ARG A 102 5.21 -13.63 -3.54
N SER A 103 3.96 -13.26 -3.34
CA SER A 103 3.57 -12.10 -2.54
C SER A 103 2.72 -12.47 -1.33
N LYS A 104 2.78 -11.63 -0.30
CA LYS A 104 1.97 -11.72 0.92
C LYS A 104 1.35 -10.36 1.19
N ALA A 105 0.11 -10.37 1.67
CA ALA A 105 -0.60 -9.19 2.12
C ALA A 105 -0.98 -9.33 3.58
N TYR A 106 -0.98 -8.21 4.30
CA TYR A 106 -1.41 -8.12 5.68
C TYR A 106 -2.28 -6.88 5.84
N ILE A 107 -3.30 -7.00 6.67
CA ILE A 107 -4.12 -5.88 7.16
C ILE A 107 -4.06 -5.96 8.69
N ASN A 108 -3.67 -4.87 9.36
CA ASN A 108 -3.55 -4.79 10.82
C ASN A 108 -2.80 -5.98 11.42
N ASN A 109 -1.64 -6.29 10.81
CA ASN A 109 -0.74 -7.40 11.17
C ASN A 109 -1.31 -8.82 10.99
N ARG A 110 -2.52 -8.97 10.44
CA ARG A 110 -3.14 -10.28 10.14
C ARG A 110 -2.95 -10.61 8.65
N PRO A 111 -2.51 -11.84 8.30
CA PRO A 111 -2.33 -12.22 6.90
C PRO A 111 -3.68 -12.32 6.20
N VAL A 112 -3.77 -11.78 4.98
CA VAL A 112 -5.00 -11.79 4.17
C VAL A 112 -4.73 -12.26 2.74
N THR A 113 -5.81 -12.66 2.06
CA THR A 113 -5.74 -12.94 0.62
C THR A 113 -5.64 -11.63 -0.16
N LEU A 114 -5.18 -11.73 -1.42
CA LEU A 114 -5.16 -10.57 -2.31
C LEU A 114 -6.57 -10.05 -2.60
N GLN A 115 -7.56 -10.94 -2.66
CA GLN A 115 -8.96 -10.57 -2.87
C GLN A 115 -9.49 -9.69 -1.72
N PHE A 116 -9.26 -10.09 -0.47
CA PHE A 116 -9.67 -9.29 0.69
C PHE A 116 -9.00 -7.91 0.71
N LEU A 117 -7.72 -7.86 0.33
CA LEU A 117 -7.01 -6.61 0.19
C LEU A 117 -7.63 -5.69 -0.88
N GLN A 118 -8.05 -6.24 -2.03
CA GLN A 118 -8.72 -5.48 -3.08
C GLN A 118 -10.09 -4.96 -2.62
N GLU A 119 -10.89 -5.81 -1.97
CA GLU A 119 -12.22 -5.43 -1.43
C GLU A 119 -12.14 -4.28 -0.41
N LEU A 120 -11.10 -4.25 0.44
CA LEU A 120 -10.85 -3.13 1.33
C LEU A 120 -10.38 -1.89 0.57
N SER A 121 -9.50 -2.07 -0.42
CA SER A 121 -8.89 -0.96 -1.15
C SER A 121 -9.91 -0.11 -1.90
N GLU A 122 -10.95 -0.73 -2.46
CA GLU A 122 -12.10 -0.05 -3.08
C GLU A 122 -12.86 0.88 -2.11
N LYS A 123 -12.73 0.65 -0.79
CA LYS A 123 -13.36 1.48 0.25
C LYS A 123 -12.44 2.58 0.78
N LEU A 124 -11.15 2.50 0.49
CA LEU A 124 -10.13 3.42 1.01
C LEU A 124 -9.64 4.42 -0.04
N VAL A 125 -9.53 4.00 -1.30
CA VAL A 125 -8.85 4.76 -2.35
C VAL A 125 -9.61 4.64 -3.67
N GLU A 126 -9.76 5.76 -4.36
CA GLU A 126 -10.26 5.82 -5.73
C GLU A 126 -9.16 6.40 -6.63
N ILE A 127 -8.55 5.57 -7.49
CA ILE A 127 -7.49 5.99 -8.39
C ILE A 127 -8.09 6.38 -9.74
N HIS A 128 -7.93 7.66 -10.10
CA HIS A 128 -8.31 8.18 -11.42
C HIS A 128 -7.05 8.39 -12.25
N GLY A 129 -7.03 7.82 -13.45
CA GLY A 129 -5.90 7.86 -14.38
C GLY A 129 -6.33 8.19 -15.79
#